data_AF-A0A7S3GYV6-F1
#
_entry.id   AF-A0A7S3GYV6-F1
#
_cell.length_a   1.000
_cell.length_b   1.000
_cell.length_c   1.000
_cell.angle_alpha   90.00
_cell.angle_beta   90.00
_cell.angle_gamma   90.00
#
_symmetry.space_group_name_H-M   'P 1'
#
loop_
_entity.id
_entity.type
_entity.pdbx_description
1 polymer ?
#
loop_
_entity_poly.entity_id
_entity_poly.type
_entity_poly.pdbx_seq_one_letter_code
_entity_poly.pdbx_strand_id
1 'polypeptide(L)'
;LMSSTSLHCDCAHRTFHLRLTTPLAAIRPVAANLLTFLVFLCAFLVSHSTQDISLSALSGSKGFRIMGAADYDESGNSVSSVGDVNGDDVDDFIIGAYNADPPGKINGGISYVIFGRNLSTLIET
;
A
#
# COMPACT_ATOMS: atom_id res chain seq x y z
N LEU A 1 -35.15 -16.86 -17.34
CA LEU A 1 -34.05 -17.77 -16.96
C LEU A 1 -32.93 -16.92 -16.38
N MET A 2 -32.59 -17.23 -15.14
CA MET A 2 -31.73 -16.56 -14.15
C MET A 2 -30.76 -15.48 -14.67
N SER A 3 -31.01 -14.22 -14.27
CA SER A 3 -30.01 -13.15 -14.27
C SER A 3 -29.26 -13.22 -12.94
N SER A 4 -28.05 -13.78 -12.93
CA SER A 4 -27.19 -13.77 -11.75
C SER A 4 -26.06 -12.76 -11.93
N THR A 5 -26.10 -11.69 -11.15
CA THR A 5 -24.96 -10.80 -10.91
C THR A 5 -24.17 -11.38 -9.73
N SER A 6 -22.92 -11.80 -9.96
CA SER A 6 -22.05 -12.29 -8.88
C SER A 6 -21.04 -11.20 -8.54
N LEU A 7 -21.06 -10.77 -7.28
CA LEU A 7 -20.07 -9.88 -6.69
C LEU A 7 -19.08 -10.78 -5.91
N HIS A 8 -17.81 -10.82 -6.32
CA HIS A 8 -16.78 -11.52 -5.55
C HIS A 8 -15.80 -10.46 -5.02
N CYS A 9 -15.69 -10.36 -3.71
CA CYS A 9 -14.66 -9.54 -3.06
C CYS A 9 -13.50 -10.45 -2.70
N ASP A 10 -12.34 -10.22 -3.32
CA ASP A 10 -11.09 -10.76 -2.81
C ASP A 10 -10.47 -9.71 -1.88
N CYS A 11 -10.41 -10.04 -0.60
CA CYS A 11 -9.85 -9.16 0.42
C CYS A 11 -8.30 -9.13 0.38
N ALA A 12 -7.66 -10.10 -0.28
CA ALA A 12 -6.21 -10.24 -0.27
C ALA A 12 -5.51 -9.34 -1.31
N HIS A 13 -6.09 -9.16 -2.50
CA HIS A 13 -5.40 -8.49 -3.62
C HIS A 13 -5.95 -7.10 -4.01
N ARG A 14 -6.90 -6.55 -3.25
CA ARG A 14 -7.49 -5.22 -3.49
C ARG A 14 -8.02 -4.99 -4.93
N THR A 15 -8.35 -6.05 -5.67
CA THR A 15 -8.80 -6.00 -7.06
C THR A 15 -10.28 -6.35 -7.19
N PHE A 16 -11.04 -5.50 -7.90
CA PHE A 16 -12.47 -5.70 -8.15
C PHE A 16 -12.74 -6.15 -9.59
N HIS A 17 -13.23 -7.39 -9.77
CA HIS A 17 -13.62 -7.91 -11.08
C HIS A 17 -15.15 -7.89 -11.26
N LEU A 18 -15.64 -6.95 -12.07
CA LEU A 18 -17.05 -6.89 -12.45
C LEU A 18 -17.26 -7.71 -13.75
N ARG A 19 -17.96 -8.85 -13.67
CA ARG A 19 -18.45 -9.56 -14.86
C ARG A 19 -19.93 -9.26 -15.09
N LEU A 20 -20.23 -8.46 -16.11
CA LEU A 20 -21.58 -8.32 -16.66
C LEU A 20 -21.78 -9.34 -17.79
N THR A 21 -22.83 -10.16 -17.69
CA THR A 21 -23.24 -11.08 -18.77
C THR A 21 -24.44 -10.57 -19.58
N THR A 22 -25.00 -9.42 -19.22
CA THR A 22 -26.08 -8.76 -19.95
C THR A 22 -25.54 -7.72 -20.94
N PRO A 23 -26.08 -7.63 -22.17
CA PRO A 23 -25.66 -6.62 -23.13
C PRO A 23 -25.98 -5.21 -22.61
N LEU A 24 -25.00 -4.30 -22.74
CA LEU A 24 -25.02 -2.92 -22.23
C LEU A 24 -26.27 -2.12 -22.67
N ALA A 25 -26.91 -2.52 -23.77
CA ALA A 25 -28.10 -1.89 -24.35
C ALA A 25 -29.44 -2.22 -23.65
N ALA A 26 -29.49 -3.21 -22.76
CA ALA A 26 -30.73 -3.61 -22.06
C ALA A 26 -30.93 -2.91 -20.70
N ILE A 27 -30.01 -2.03 -20.31
CA ILE A 27 -30.06 -1.29 -19.05
C ILE A 27 -31.08 -0.14 -19.21
N ARG A 28 -32.32 -0.35 -18.77
CA ARG A 28 -33.35 0.72 -18.69
C ARG A 28 -32.85 1.85 -17.77
N PRO A 29 -33.09 3.15 -18.06
CA PRO A 29 -32.47 4.30 -17.39
C PRO A 29 -32.94 4.57 -15.94
N VAL A 30 -33.41 3.55 -15.22
CA VAL A 30 -33.85 3.63 -13.82
C VAL A 30 -32.95 2.80 -12.88
N ALA A 31 -32.09 1.91 -13.40
CA ALA A 31 -31.19 1.07 -12.58
C ALA A 31 -29.76 1.65 -12.40
N ALA A 32 -29.41 2.72 -13.11
CA ALA A 32 -28.07 3.29 -13.11
C ALA A 32 -27.69 4.00 -11.78
N ASN A 33 -28.67 4.36 -10.95
CA ASN A 33 -28.39 5.08 -9.71
C ASN A 33 -28.03 4.16 -8.54
N LEU A 34 -28.55 2.93 -8.48
CA LEU A 34 -28.26 2.01 -7.37
C LEU A 34 -26.89 1.33 -7.50
N LEU A 35 -26.49 0.97 -8.73
CA LEU A 35 -25.19 0.35 -8.97
C LEU A 35 -24.05 1.35 -8.74
N THR A 36 -24.21 2.59 -9.18
CA THR A 36 -23.25 3.68 -8.93
C THR A 36 -23.17 4.02 -7.44
N PHE A 37 -24.32 4.01 -6.74
CA PHE A 37 -24.37 4.19 -5.29
C PHE A 37 -23.68 3.03 -4.55
N LEU A 38 -23.83 1.78 -4.98
CA LEU A 38 -23.16 0.62 -4.37
C LEU A 38 -21.65 0.61 -4.60
N VAL A 39 -21.18 1.07 -5.76
CA VAL A 39 -19.73 1.23 -6.05
C VAL A 39 -19.13 2.36 -5.20
N PHE A 40 -19.82 3.50 -5.08
CA PHE A 40 -19.40 4.60 -4.20
C PHE A 40 -19.51 4.24 -2.71
N LEU A 41 -20.53 3.48 -2.33
CA LEU A 41 -20.73 2.99 -0.96
C LEU A 41 -19.62 1.99 -0.61
N CYS A 42 -19.23 1.08 -1.51
CA CYS A 42 -18.09 0.20 -1.27
C CYS A 42 -16.77 0.97 -1.15
N ALA A 43 -16.52 1.97 -2.01
CA ALA A 43 -15.33 2.83 -1.93
C ALA A 43 -15.29 3.65 -0.63
N PHE A 44 -16.45 4.08 -0.12
CA PHE A 44 -16.58 4.79 1.16
C PHE A 44 -16.53 3.84 2.38
N LEU A 45 -16.87 2.56 2.21
CA LEU A 45 -16.83 1.52 3.24
C LEU A 45 -15.48 0.78 3.31
N VAL A 46 -14.52 1.08 2.43
CA VAL A 46 -13.11 0.68 2.64
C VAL A 46 -12.63 1.42 3.89
N SER A 47 -12.81 0.76 5.02
CA SER A 47 -12.49 1.26 6.34
C SER A 47 -10.98 1.42 6.42
N HIS A 48 -10.49 2.66 6.45
CA HIS A 48 -9.10 2.92 6.74
C HIS A 48 -8.90 2.55 8.22
N SER A 49 -8.26 1.42 8.51
CA SER A 49 -7.96 1.06 9.89
C SER A 49 -6.87 1.99 10.41
N THR A 50 -7.25 3.05 11.11
CA THR A 50 -6.30 3.85 11.88
C THR A 50 -5.87 3.02 13.08
N GLN A 51 -4.70 2.42 13.02
CA GLN A 51 -4.11 1.78 14.19
C GLN A 51 -3.46 2.84 15.07
N ASP A 52 -3.87 2.91 16.34
CA ASP A 52 -3.19 3.74 17.33
C ASP A 52 -1.83 3.11 17.67
N ILE A 53 -0.76 3.83 17.33
CA ILE A 53 0.60 3.43 17.69
C ILE A 53 0.86 3.91 19.12
N SER A 54 0.85 2.98 20.08
CA SER A 54 1.29 3.29 21.45
C SER A 54 2.81 3.47 21.48
N LEU A 55 3.29 4.71 21.61
CA LEU A 55 4.71 5.02 21.74
C LEU A 55 5.35 4.36 22.97
N SER A 56 4.57 4.17 24.04
CA SER A 56 5.00 3.46 25.25
C SER A 56 5.20 1.95 25.05
N ALA A 57 4.57 1.37 24.02
CA ALA A 57 4.73 -0.03 23.67
C ALA A 57 5.95 -0.28 22.75
N LEU A 58 6.58 0.79 22.25
CA LEU A 58 7.77 0.73 21.39
C LEU A 58 9.04 0.47 22.22
N SER A 59 9.15 -0.72 22.78
CA SER A 59 10.21 -1.12 23.72
C SER A 59 11.61 -1.28 23.09
N GLY A 60 11.83 -0.88 21.83
CA GLY A 60 13.08 -1.08 21.08
C GLY A 60 13.41 -2.55 20.76
N SER A 61 12.80 -3.51 21.46
CA SER A 61 12.86 -4.95 21.19
C SER A 61 12.05 -5.38 19.97
N LYS A 62 11.12 -4.53 19.52
CA LYS A 62 10.29 -4.72 18.33
C LYS A 62 10.65 -3.65 17.31
N GLY A 63 11.05 -4.07 16.11
CA GLY A 63 11.42 -3.19 15.00
C GLY A 63 12.88 -3.35 14.59
N PHE A 64 13.37 -2.39 13.80
CA PHE A 64 14.75 -2.31 13.34
C PHE A 64 15.17 -0.85 13.22
N ARG A 65 16.48 -0.61 13.22
CA ARG A 65 17.07 0.71 12.97
C ARG A 65 17.75 0.69 11.62
N ILE A 66 17.52 1.73 10.82
CA ILE A 66 18.28 2.01 9.60
C ILE A 66 19.38 2.99 9.99
N MET A 67 20.62 2.64 9.67
CA MET A 67 21.76 3.55 9.82
C MET A 67 22.05 4.21 8.46
N GLY A 68 22.35 5.51 8.48
CA GLY A 68 22.77 6.23 7.28
C GLY A 68 24.10 5.69 6.73
N ALA A 69 24.36 5.96 5.46
CA ALA A 69 25.56 5.46 4.77
C ALA A 69 26.85 6.13 5.27
N ALA A 70 26.84 7.45 5.48
CA ALA A 70 27.92 8.21 6.07
C ALA A 70 27.41 9.25 7.09
N ASP A 71 28.34 9.78 7.88
CA ASP A 71 28.05 10.88 8.79
C ASP A 71 27.61 12.12 8.00
N TYR A 72 26.66 12.88 8.56
CA TYR A 72 26.12 14.12 7.98
C TYR A 72 25.29 13.99 6.69
N ASP A 73 25.05 12.77 6.19
CA ASP A 73 24.17 12.52 5.04
C ASP A 73 22.69 12.88 5.29
N GLU A 74 22.29 13.07 6.55
CA GLU A 74 20.92 13.35 7.00
C GLU A 74 19.91 12.30 6.48
N SER A 75 20.32 11.02 6.53
CA SER A 75 19.47 9.89 6.15
C SER A 75 18.22 9.80 7.04
N GLY A 76 17.05 9.67 6.41
CA GLY A 76 15.77 9.60 7.10
C GLY A 76 15.16 10.96 7.44
N ASN A 77 15.72 12.06 6.91
CA ASN A 77 15.13 13.40 7.05
C ASN A 77 13.72 13.48 6.44
N SER A 78 13.47 12.72 5.37
CA SER A 78 12.15 12.53 4.79
C SER A 78 11.87 11.04 4.54
N VAL A 79 10.60 10.66 4.71
CA VAL A 79 10.10 9.30 4.51
C VAL A 79 8.77 9.38 3.77
N SER A 80 8.55 8.50 2.79
CA SER A 80 7.26 8.35 2.11
C SER A 80 6.92 6.89 1.86
N SER A 81 5.65 6.55 2.02
CA SER A 81 5.12 5.28 1.51
C SER A 81 5.16 5.29 -0.02
N VAL A 82 5.50 4.17 -0.64
CA VAL A 82 5.48 4.00 -2.11
C VAL A 82 4.66 2.79 -2.57
N GLY A 83 4.14 1.98 -1.62
CA GLY A 83 3.47 0.72 -1.92
C GLY A 83 4.48 -0.37 -2.24
N ASP A 84 4.03 -1.54 -2.66
CA ASP A 84 4.90 -2.63 -3.13
C ASP A 84 5.53 -2.28 -4.49
N VAL A 85 6.84 -2.03 -4.51
CA VAL A 85 7.63 -1.69 -5.71
C VAL A 85 8.27 -2.92 -6.34
N ASN A 86 8.48 -3.99 -5.57
CA ASN A 86 9.23 -5.15 -6.00
C ASN A 86 8.34 -6.36 -6.38
N GLY A 87 7.04 -6.30 -6.11
CA GLY A 87 6.04 -7.31 -6.42
C GLY A 87 5.98 -8.47 -5.42
N ASP A 88 6.31 -8.25 -4.15
CA ASP A 88 6.28 -9.28 -3.09
C ASP A 88 5.03 -9.23 -2.18
N ASP A 89 4.04 -8.42 -2.56
CA ASP A 89 2.81 -8.14 -1.82
C ASP A 89 3.03 -7.50 -0.43
N VAL A 90 4.20 -6.88 -0.20
CA VAL A 90 4.51 -6.11 1.00
C VAL A 90 4.78 -4.64 0.64
N ASP A 91 4.12 -3.72 1.36
CA ASP A 91 4.33 -2.28 1.11
C ASP A 91 5.77 -1.85 1.43
N ASP A 92 6.40 -1.16 0.48
CA ASP A 92 7.72 -0.55 0.60
C ASP A 92 7.64 0.95 0.96
N PHE A 93 8.78 1.49 1.36
CA PHE A 93 8.93 2.92 1.62
C PHE A 93 10.26 3.47 1.10
N ILE A 94 10.29 4.78 0.85
CA ILE A 94 11.49 5.50 0.44
C ILE A 94 11.96 6.42 1.56
N ILE A 95 13.27 6.51 1.74
CA ILE A 95 13.92 7.46 2.65
C ILE A 95 14.89 8.36 1.88
N GLY A 96 14.93 9.63 2.26
CA GLY A 96 15.86 10.62 1.71
C GLY A 96 17.08 10.83 2.61
N ALA A 97 18.25 10.96 1.98
CA ALA A 97 19.50 11.45 2.56
C ALA A 97 19.95 12.68 1.76
N TYR A 98 19.39 13.84 2.09
CA TYR A 98 19.46 15.03 1.22
C TYR A 98 20.86 15.65 1.15
N ASN A 99 21.71 15.42 2.15
CA ASN A 99 23.11 15.87 2.18
C ASN A 99 24.09 14.81 1.66
N ALA A 100 23.62 13.64 1.25
CA ALA A 100 24.52 12.61 0.74
C ALA A 100 25.22 13.06 -0.55
N ASP A 101 26.45 12.56 -0.74
CA ASP A 101 27.35 12.90 -1.84
C ASP A 101 27.36 11.80 -2.93
N PRO A 102 26.46 11.82 -3.92
CA PRO A 102 26.56 10.92 -5.06
C PRO A 102 27.82 11.21 -5.90
N PRO A 103 28.28 10.25 -6.73
CA PRO A 103 29.50 10.41 -7.51
C PRO A 103 29.52 11.71 -8.33
N GLY A 104 30.51 12.56 -8.05
CA GLY A 104 30.73 13.82 -8.77
C GLY A 104 29.86 15.00 -8.32
N LYS A 105 29.12 14.90 -7.21
CA LYS A 105 28.30 16.01 -6.70
C LYS A 105 28.28 16.06 -5.17
N ILE A 106 28.69 17.19 -4.62
CA ILE A 106 28.59 17.49 -3.19
C ILE A 106 27.14 17.86 -2.85
N ASN A 107 26.60 17.31 -1.76
CA ASN A 107 25.21 17.45 -1.30
C ASN A 107 24.22 17.20 -2.43
N GLY A 108 24.48 16.17 -3.23
CA GLY A 108 23.68 15.84 -4.40
C GLY A 108 22.34 15.19 -4.06
N GLY A 109 22.25 14.61 -2.86
CA GLY A 109 21.11 13.85 -2.36
C GLY A 109 21.11 12.43 -2.89
N ILE A 110 20.77 11.48 -2.02
CA ILE A 110 20.51 10.08 -2.37
C ILE A 110 19.15 9.67 -1.77
N SER A 111 18.37 8.90 -2.52
CA SER A 111 17.14 8.28 -2.02
C SER A 111 17.29 6.76 -2.01
N TYR A 112 16.84 6.12 -0.95
CA TYR A 112 16.89 4.67 -0.78
C TYR A 112 15.47 4.12 -0.74
N VAL A 113 15.19 3.09 -1.55
CA VAL A 113 13.99 2.27 -1.41
C VAL A 113 14.30 1.18 -0.40
N ILE A 114 13.45 1.06 0.62
CA ILE A 114 13.56 0.04 1.67
C ILE A 114 12.43 -0.94 1.45
N PHE A 115 12.81 -2.17 1.11
CA PHE A 115 11.84 -3.23 0.87
C PHE A 115 11.21 -3.71 2.17
N GLY A 116 9.89 -3.82 2.16
CA GLY A 116 9.12 -4.47 3.21
C GLY A 116 9.52 -5.94 3.34
N ARG A 117 9.17 -6.55 4.47
CA ARG A 117 9.23 -8.00 4.61
C ARG A 117 8.18 -8.50 5.56
N ASN A 118 7.52 -9.59 5.18
CA ASN A 118 6.72 -10.36 6.12
C ASN A 118 7.65 -11.12 7.08
N LEU A 119 7.42 -10.99 8.38
CA LEU A 119 8.11 -11.79 9.39
C LEU A 119 7.52 -13.22 9.51
N SER A 120 6.69 -13.63 8.55
CA SER A 120 5.92 -14.88 8.58
C SER A 120 6.71 -16.14 8.21
N THR A 121 8.03 -16.14 8.28
CA THR A 121 8.83 -17.34 7.96
C THR A 121 9.97 -17.53 8.94
N LEU A 122 9.67 -18.23 10.03
CA LEU A 122 10.57 -19.11 10.78
C LEU A 122 9.73 -19.96 11.76
N ILE A 123 8.87 -20.82 11.22
CA ILE A 123 8.53 -22.10 11.86
C ILE A 123 8.63 -23.16 10.77
N GLU A 124 9.83 -23.66 10.56
CA GLU A 124 10.00 -25.10 10.41
C GLU A 124 11.07 -25.55 11.38
N THR A 125 10.65 -26.46 12.26
CA THR A 125 11.41 -27.23 13.25
C THR A 125 12.30 -28.26 12.58
#